data_AF-A0A951ZAT1-F1
#
_entry.id   AF-A0A951ZAT1-F1
#
_cell.length_a   1.000
_cell.length_b   1.000
_cell.length_c   1.000
_cell.angle_alpha   90.00
_cell.angle_beta   90.00
_cell.angle_gamma   90.00
#
_symmetry.space_group_name_H-M   'P 1'
#
loop_
_entity.id
_entity.type
_entity.pdbx_description
1 polymer ?
#
loop_
_entity_poly.entity_id
_entity_poly.type
_entity_poly.pdbx_seq_one_letter_code
_entity_poly.pdbx_strand_id
1 'polypeptide(L)'
;MQGFMGKMLLAAGPLLLAGAAQALSITGDPSMDGFVLHGNSLETGVYVEDSPNTPRALYAYDAYGLAFTIEAGSNLEISDGLTSWDAGDTVVAVGGIFRDITATEAGWSSFTGGTVNGLLPTPSTPNVRVKPQVKFGTAGGWAPSTVAPGDGNGLGSLGDVTKGIQFKTSAYNSASFWQSTSGQLQSLEKASHMTISGFSAGGQPIDKAARMMWVYDEDKGYISSWELLLNLTLLHELVGSAADGIGAEAILTLQNGDNAYTDAWVQIAAVPLPGAVWLLGSALGLMGIVRRRSLAMG
;
A
#
# COMPACT_ATOMS: atom_id res chain seq x y z
N MET A 1 -31.59 -68.90 -0.29
CA MET A 1 -32.11 -67.61 -0.77
C MET A 1 -31.78 -66.54 0.26
N GLN A 2 -30.94 -65.57 -0.08
CA GLN A 2 -30.77 -64.30 0.64
C GLN A 2 -30.16 -63.33 -0.37
N GLY A 3 -30.81 -62.20 -0.62
CA GLY A 3 -30.40 -61.24 -1.65
C GLY A 3 -29.59 -60.08 -1.06
N PHE A 4 -28.45 -59.78 -1.65
CA PHE A 4 -27.71 -58.55 -1.36
C PHE A 4 -28.23 -57.41 -2.25
N MET A 5 -29.14 -56.59 -1.72
CA MET A 5 -29.52 -55.33 -2.36
C MET A 5 -28.40 -54.32 -2.19
N GLY A 6 -27.96 -53.70 -3.30
CA GLY A 6 -26.92 -52.69 -3.30
C GLY A 6 -27.36 -51.39 -2.62
N LYS A 7 -26.43 -50.72 -1.92
CA LYS A 7 -26.57 -49.34 -1.47
C LYS A 7 -25.72 -48.43 -2.34
N MET A 8 -26.34 -47.81 -3.33
CA MET A 8 -25.70 -46.80 -4.16
C MET A 8 -25.64 -45.49 -3.37
N LEU A 9 -24.46 -45.15 -2.85
CA LEU A 9 -24.28 -43.96 -2.03
C LEU A 9 -24.12 -42.73 -2.92
N LEU A 10 -25.17 -41.91 -3.06
CA LEU A 10 -25.03 -40.58 -3.68
C LEU A 10 -24.20 -39.69 -2.76
N ALA A 11 -22.96 -39.40 -3.16
CA ALA A 11 -22.15 -38.38 -2.53
C ALA A 11 -22.71 -37.00 -2.88
N ALA A 12 -23.29 -36.31 -1.91
CA ALA A 12 -23.66 -34.91 -2.05
C ALA A 12 -22.38 -34.06 -2.12
N GLY A 13 -22.01 -33.61 -3.33
CA GLY A 13 -20.91 -32.67 -3.50
C GLY A 13 -21.29 -31.30 -2.91
N PRO A 14 -20.37 -30.61 -2.19
CA PRO A 14 -20.65 -29.27 -1.69
C PRO A 14 -20.82 -28.31 -2.88
N LEU A 15 -22.00 -27.69 -2.97
CA LEU A 15 -22.20 -26.58 -3.89
C LEU A 15 -21.45 -25.37 -3.32
N LEU A 16 -20.24 -25.11 -3.82
CA LEU A 16 -19.57 -23.84 -3.59
C LEU A 16 -20.39 -22.76 -4.29
N LEU A 17 -21.24 -22.05 -3.54
CA LEU A 17 -21.79 -20.79 -4.01
C LEU A 17 -20.62 -19.82 -4.15
N ALA A 18 -20.20 -19.60 -5.39
CA ALA A 18 -19.48 -18.39 -5.74
C ALA A 18 -20.42 -17.21 -5.49
N GLY A 19 -20.31 -16.61 -4.30
CA GLY A 19 -20.73 -15.22 -4.14
C GLY A 19 -19.98 -14.40 -5.18
N ALA A 20 -20.66 -13.48 -5.86
CA ALA A 20 -19.95 -12.51 -6.69
C ALA A 20 -19.01 -11.74 -5.76
N ALA A 21 -17.71 -11.79 -6.05
CA ALA A 21 -16.79 -10.84 -5.45
C ALA A 21 -17.31 -9.44 -5.79
N GLN A 22 -17.48 -8.61 -4.77
CA GLN A 22 -17.68 -7.18 -5.01
C GLN A 22 -16.29 -6.61 -5.23
N ALA A 23 -16.08 -6.08 -6.43
CA ALA A 23 -14.82 -5.45 -6.79
C ALA A 23 -14.40 -4.48 -5.68
N LEU A 24 -13.20 -4.69 -5.12
CA LEU A 24 -12.63 -3.82 -4.10
C LEU A 24 -12.68 -2.37 -4.60
N SER A 25 -13.50 -1.57 -3.91
CA SER A 25 -13.66 -0.15 -4.15
C SER A 25 -12.74 0.59 -3.20
N ILE A 26 -11.80 1.35 -3.75
CA ILE A 26 -10.92 2.22 -2.96
C ILE A 26 -11.67 3.51 -2.66
N THR A 27 -11.66 3.95 -1.40
CA THR A 27 -12.47 5.05 -0.84
C THR A 27 -11.65 6.13 -0.13
N GLY A 28 -10.37 5.86 0.15
CA GLY A 28 -9.49 6.74 0.93
C GLY A 28 -9.39 6.34 2.40
N ASP A 29 -10.06 5.27 2.84
CA ASP A 29 -10.01 4.71 4.19
C ASP A 29 -9.58 3.23 4.15
N PRO A 30 -8.29 2.93 4.40
CA PRO A 30 -7.77 1.56 4.27
C PRO A 30 -8.39 0.58 5.29
N SER A 31 -9.03 1.07 6.36
CA SER A 31 -9.74 0.22 7.33
C SER A 31 -11.12 -0.23 6.82
N MET A 32 -11.71 0.52 5.90
CA MET A 32 -12.93 0.16 5.18
C MET A 32 -12.61 -0.67 3.92
N ASP A 33 -11.50 -0.36 3.26
CA ASP A 33 -11.11 -0.96 1.97
C ASP A 33 -10.36 -2.31 2.11
N GLY A 34 -10.37 -2.88 3.32
CA GLY A 34 -9.92 -4.25 3.60
C GLY A 34 -8.41 -4.42 3.75
N PHE A 35 -7.65 -3.35 3.98
CA PHE A 35 -6.20 -3.45 4.17
C PHE A 35 -5.88 -4.06 5.54
N VAL A 36 -4.72 -4.70 5.66
CA VAL A 36 -4.24 -5.26 6.92
C VAL A 36 -3.59 -4.15 7.75
N LEU A 37 -3.99 -4.00 9.02
CA LEU A 37 -3.32 -3.14 9.99
C LEU A 37 -1.99 -3.77 10.41
N HIS A 38 -0.90 -3.01 10.32
CA HIS A 38 0.43 -3.43 10.79
C HIS A 38 0.79 -2.85 12.17
N GLY A 39 0.08 -1.81 12.62
CA GLY A 39 0.27 -1.12 13.89
C GLY A 39 0.35 0.39 13.70
N ASN A 40 0.58 1.15 14.77
CA ASN A 40 0.69 2.61 14.73
C ASN A 40 2.12 3.08 14.42
N SER A 41 2.26 4.19 13.70
CA SER A 41 3.54 4.77 13.25
C SER A 41 4.56 5.07 14.35
N LEU A 42 4.12 5.17 15.62
CA LEU A 42 4.99 5.39 16.77
C LEU A 42 5.29 4.09 17.57
N GLU A 43 4.71 2.94 17.22
CA GLU A 43 4.86 1.68 17.97
C GLU A 43 6.25 1.03 17.83
N THR A 44 6.71 0.37 18.90
CA THR A 44 7.81 -0.59 18.85
C THR A 44 7.52 -1.69 17.82
N GLY A 45 8.35 -1.79 16.77
CA GLY A 45 8.13 -2.76 15.68
C GLY A 45 7.53 -2.17 14.40
N VAL A 46 7.05 -0.93 14.44
CA VAL A 46 6.50 -0.20 13.28
C VAL A 46 7.28 1.09 13.02
N TYR A 47 7.60 1.86 14.06
CA TYR A 47 8.39 3.09 13.95
C TYR A 47 9.79 2.82 13.39
N VAL A 48 10.24 3.65 12.43
CA VAL A 48 11.60 3.59 11.85
C VAL A 48 12.41 4.83 12.19
N GLU A 49 13.65 4.61 12.67
CA GLU A 49 14.65 5.64 12.91
C GLU A 49 15.71 5.60 11.79
N ASP A 50 15.57 6.49 10.81
CA ASP A 50 16.48 6.60 9.67
C ASP A 50 17.75 7.42 10.01
N SER A 51 17.70 8.28 11.05
CA SER A 51 18.86 9.04 11.54
C SER A 51 18.69 9.61 12.96
N PRO A 52 19.67 9.45 13.87
CA PRO A 52 19.65 10.03 15.21
C PRO A 52 19.85 11.56 15.23
N ASN A 53 20.35 12.16 14.14
CA ASN A 53 20.66 13.60 14.06
C ASN A 53 19.60 14.41 13.29
N THR A 54 18.47 13.79 12.97
CA THR A 54 17.49 14.33 12.02
C THR A 54 16.15 14.58 12.69
N PRO A 55 15.81 15.85 12.99
CA PRO A 55 13.89 16.58 12.43
C PRO A 55 12.69 15.65 12.51
N ARG A 56 12.15 15.36 13.69
CA ARG A 56 11.05 14.39 13.83
C ARG A 56 9.77 15.11 14.18
N ALA A 57 8.68 14.63 13.62
CA ALA A 57 7.35 14.85 14.15
C ALA A 57 6.96 13.61 14.95
N LEU A 58 6.00 13.76 15.86
CA LEU A 58 5.25 12.64 16.43
C LEU A 58 3.90 12.54 15.70
N TYR A 59 3.92 12.30 14.39
CA TYR A 59 2.69 12.00 13.66
C TYR A 59 2.27 10.58 13.96
N ALA A 60 1.20 10.43 14.75
CA ALA A 60 0.63 9.13 15.10
C ALA A 60 -0.50 8.78 14.13
N TYR A 61 -0.33 7.64 13.45
CA TYR A 61 -1.27 7.10 12.48
C TYR A 61 -1.18 5.58 12.44
N ASP A 62 -2.32 4.93 12.33
CA ASP A 62 -2.40 3.49 12.07
C ASP A 62 -1.91 3.24 10.63
N ALA A 63 -0.93 2.36 10.45
CA ALA A 63 -0.32 2.04 9.16
C ALA A 63 -0.87 0.72 8.59
N TYR A 64 -1.32 0.77 7.34
CA TYR A 64 -2.03 -0.30 6.66
C TYR A 64 -1.31 -0.75 5.38
N GLY A 65 -1.44 -2.03 5.04
CA GLY A 65 -0.90 -2.61 3.81
C GLY A 65 -1.84 -3.63 3.18
N LEU A 66 -1.86 -3.67 1.84
CA LEU A 66 -2.59 -4.66 1.07
C LEU A 66 -1.84 -4.95 -0.24
N ALA A 67 -2.03 -6.14 -0.79
CA ALA A 67 -1.70 -6.46 -2.16
C ALA A 67 -2.81 -7.32 -2.76
N PHE A 68 -3.25 -6.97 -3.97
CA PHE A 68 -4.42 -7.55 -4.62
C PHE A 68 -4.30 -7.48 -6.15
N THR A 69 -5.30 -8.02 -6.85
CA THR A 69 -5.46 -7.83 -8.31
C THR A 69 -6.70 -7.00 -8.61
N ILE A 70 -6.62 -6.07 -9.57
CA ILE A 70 -7.77 -5.24 -9.98
C ILE A 70 -8.90 -6.15 -10.48
N GLU A 71 -10.10 -6.02 -9.90
CA GLU A 71 -11.28 -6.73 -10.36
C GLU A 71 -12.00 -5.94 -11.47
N ALA A 72 -12.57 -6.66 -12.45
CA ALA A 72 -13.31 -6.05 -13.55
C ALA A 72 -14.54 -5.28 -13.04
N GLY A 73 -14.66 -4.01 -13.42
CA GLY A 73 -15.65 -3.07 -12.91
C GLY A 73 -15.26 -2.36 -11.60
N SER A 74 -14.04 -2.53 -11.09
CA SER A 74 -13.51 -1.72 -9.99
C SER A 74 -13.36 -0.25 -10.40
N ASN A 75 -13.38 0.67 -9.43
CA ASN A 75 -13.01 2.08 -9.66
C ASN A 75 -11.52 2.28 -9.95
N LEU A 76 -10.72 1.20 -9.89
CA LEU A 76 -9.33 1.14 -10.32
C LEU A 76 -9.14 0.73 -11.79
N GLU A 77 -10.18 0.28 -12.49
CA GLU A 77 -10.10 -0.03 -13.93
C GLU A 77 -10.12 1.29 -14.73
N ILE A 78 -8.94 1.74 -15.18
CA ILE A 78 -8.72 3.08 -15.76
C ILE A 78 -8.21 2.94 -17.20
N SER A 79 -9.02 3.30 -18.19
CA SER A 79 -8.58 3.33 -19.60
C SER A 79 -7.80 4.62 -19.93
N ASP A 80 -6.47 4.56 -19.89
CA ASP A 80 -5.54 5.67 -20.24
C ASP A 80 -4.51 5.22 -21.29
N GLY A 81 -4.97 4.44 -22.28
CA GLY A 81 -4.15 3.95 -23.39
C GLY A 81 -3.02 3.01 -22.95
N LEU A 82 -1.78 3.37 -23.28
CA LEU A 82 -0.56 2.63 -22.88
C LEU A 82 -0.22 2.76 -21.38
N THR A 83 -1.03 3.50 -20.61
CA THR A 83 -0.92 3.62 -19.15
C THR A 83 -2.24 3.31 -18.45
N SER A 84 -3.04 2.42 -19.05
CA SER A 84 -4.26 1.90 -18.44
C SER A 84 -3.95 1.08 -17.19
N TRP A 85 -4.94 0.97 -16.31
CA TRP A 85 -4.95 0.00 -15.21
C TRP A 85 -6.06 -0.98 -15.51
N ASP A 86 -5.71 -2.23 -15.83
CA ASP A 86 -6.64 -3.20 -16.43
C ASP A 86 -7.01 -4.31 -15.44
N ALA A 87 -8.18 -4.93 -15.64
CA ALA A 87 -8.65 -6.03 -14.81
C ALA A 87 -7.67 -7.23 -14.83
N GLY A 88 -7.17 -7.60 -13.66
CA GLY A 88 -6.11 -8.60 -13.47
C GLY A 88 -4.74 -8.03 -13.10
N ASP A 89 -4.55 -6.71 -13.19
CA ASP A 89 -3.30 -6.05 -12.79
C ASP A 89 -3.00 -6.23 -11.30
N THR A 90 -1.72 -6.46 -10.97
CA THR A 90 -1.29 -6.61 -9.58
C THR A 90 -1.00 -5.25 -8.96
N VAL A 91 -1.71 -4.91 -7.90
CA VAL A 91 -1.54 -3.66 -7.14
C VAL A 91 -1.00 -3.98 -5.75
N VAL A 92 0.03 -3.24 -5.33
CA VAL A 92 0.37 -3.10 -3.91
C VAL A 92 -0.11 -1.74 -3.44
N ALA A 93 -0.71 -1.70 -2.25
CA ALA A 93 -1.27 -0.49 -1.69
C ALA A 93 -0.91 -0.37 -0.20
N VAL A 94 -0.72 0.86 0.24
CA VAL A 94 -0.53 1.18 1.66
C VAL A 94 -1.31 2.44 2.01
N GLY A 95 -1.76 2.53 3.26
CA GLY A 95 -2.55 3.66 3.72
C GLY A 95 -2.32 3.99 5.18
N GLY A 96 -2.72 5.19 5.58
CA GLY A 96 -2.63 5.65 6.96
C GLY A 96 -3.93 6.30 7.43
N ILE A 97 -4.23 6.18 8.73
CA ILE A 97 -5.36 6.83 9.40
C ILE A 97 -4.85 7.53 10.64
N PHE A 98 -5.06 8.85 10.77
CA PHE A 98 -4.59 9.62 11.92
C PHE A 98 -5.25 9.17 13.23
N ARG A 99 -4.41 8.78 14.19
CA ARG A 99 -4.80 8.15 15.46
C ARG A 99 -3.81 8.56 16.53
N ASP A 100 -4.29 9.21 17.59
CA ASP A 100 -3.45 9.50 18.75
C ASP A 100 -3.09 8.23 19.52
N ILE A 101 -1.87 8.18 20.05
CA ILE A 101 -1.35 7.08 20.88
C ILE A 101 -0.45 7.64 21.98
N THR A 102 -0.46 7.05 23.17
CA THR A 102 0.52 7.38 24.22
C THR A 102 1.81 6.59 24.04
N ALA A 103 2.92 7.09 24.61
CA ALA A 103 4.19 6.37 24.60
C ALA A 103 4.08 4.94 25.17
N THR A 104 3.29 4.76 26.23
CA THR A 104 3.08 3.47 26.90
C THR A 104 2.32 2.48 26.03
N GLU A 105 1.27 2.91 25.32
CA GLU A 105 0.54 2.09 24.35
C GLU A 105 1.45 1.72 23.16
N ALA A 106 2.28 2.68 22.72
CA ALA A 106 3.29 2.49 21.68
C ALA A 106 4.50 1.62 22.09
N GLY A 107 4.53 1.07 23.31
CA GLY A 107 5.60 0.17 23.80
C GLY A 107 6.83 0.85 24.38
N TRP A 108 6.82 2.18 24.54
CA TRP A 108 7.96 2.97 25.06
C TRP A 108 7.70 3.52 26.48
N SER A 109 8.78 3.83 27.21
CA SER A 109 8.66 4.55 28.49
C SER A 109 8.22 6.01 28.33
N SER A 110 8.53 6.59 27.18
CA SER A 110 8.37 8.01 26.87
C SER A 110 8.73 8.25 25.40
N PHE A 111 7.95 9.05 24.68
CA PHE A 111 8.48 9.79 23.54
C PHE A 111 9.34 10.95 24.05
N THR A 112 10.24 11.47 23.21
CA THR A 112 10.86 12.79 23.46
C THR A 112 10.40 13.80 22.41
N GLY A 113 10.35 15.08 22.79
CA GLY A 113 9.97 16.17 21.88
C GLY A 113 8.54 16.69 22.04
N GLY A 114 7.99 17.21 20.93
CA GLY A 114 6.68 17.87 20.89
C GLY A 114 5.47 16.96 21.12
N THR A 115 4.28 17.55 21.18
CA THR A 115 3.02 16.80 21.34
C THR A 115 2.76 15.88 20.14
N VAL A 116 2.28 14.66 20.39
CA VAL A 116 1.72 13.76 19.36
C VAL A 116 0.68 14.51 18.54
N ASN A 117 0.78 14.42 17.21
CA ASN A 117 -0.05 15.12 16.23
C ASN A 117 -0.09 16.66 16.35
N GLY A 118 0.74 17.27 17.22
CA GLY A 118 0.82 18.71 17.43
C GLY A 118 1.43 19.53 16.29
N LEU A 119 1.85 18.86 15.21
CA LEU A 119 2.26 19.45 13.93
C LEU A 119 1.25 19.16 12.81
N LEU A 120 -0.01 18.88 13.14
CA LEU A 120 -1.10 18.90 12.17
C LEU A 120 -1.71 20.31 12.05
N PRO A 121 -2.33 20.63 10.91
CA PRO A 121 -3.15 21.83 10.78
C PRO A 121 -4.27 21.85 11.81
N THR A 122 -4.76 23.04 12.09
CA THR A 122 -6.09 23.24 12.69
C THR A 122 -6.88 24.22 11.82
N PRO A 123 -8.20 24.35 12.00
CA PRO A 123 -8.98 25.40 11.31
C PRO A 123 -8.48 26.82 11.60
N SER A 124 -7.76 27.03 12.72
CA SER A 124 -7.10 28.29 13.07
C SER A 124 -5.63 28.39 12.60
N THR A 125 -5.02 27.30 12.13
CA THR A 125 -3.62 27.25 11.63
C THR A 125 -3.49 26.46 10.31
N PRO A 126 -4.26 26.76 9.25
CA PRO A 126 -4.33 25.95 8.01
C PRO A 126 -3.07 25.96 7.13
N ASN A 127 -1.97 26.56 7.59
CA ASN A 127 -0.71 26.69 6.84
C ASN A 127 0.32 25.59 7.14
N VAL A 128 -0.02 24.62 8.00
CA VAL A 128 0.84 23.45 8.29
C VAL A 128 0.73 22.45 7.13
N ARG A 129 1.86 21.80 6.78
CA ARG A 129 2.05 21.23 5.43
C ARG A 129 2.10 19.71 5.43
N VAL A 130 1.00 19.04 5.80
CA VAL A 130 0.95 17.56 5.80
C VAL A 130 1.26 17.02 4.41
N LYS A 131 2.34 16.25 4.31
CA LYS A 131 2.85 15.69 3.05
C LYS A 131 3.09 14.19 3.20
N PRO A 132 2.12 13.35 2.80
CA PRO A 132 2.34 11.92 2.66
C PRO A 132 3.42 11.58 1.63
N GLN A 133 4.23 10.60 1.95
CA GLN A 133 5.17 9.94 1.06
C GLN A 133 5.14 8.44 1.32
N VAL A 134 5.53 7.65 0.31
CA VAL A 134 5.69 6.20 0.45
C VAL A 134 6.98 5.79 -0.25
N LYS A 135 7.82 5.02 0.45
CA LYS A 135 8.94 4.28 -0.14
C LYS A 135 8.46 2.83 -0.30
N PHE A 136 8.47 2.21 -1.49
CA PHE A 136 8.34 0.75 -1.62
C PHE A 136 9.70 0.14 -1.96
N GLY A 137 10.00 -1.01 -1.36
CA GLY A 137 11.29 -1.66 -1.45
C GLY A 137 11.21 -3.15 -1.74
N THR A 138 12.38 -3.75 -1.91
CA THR A 138 12.58 -5.21 -1.87
C THR A 138 12.63 -5.71 -0.43
N ALA A 139 12.16 -6.94 -0.19
CA ALA A 139 12.15 -7.55 1.15
C ALA A 139 13.52 -7.55 1.85
N GLY A 140 13.52 -7.33 3.17
CA GLY A 140 14.72 -7.17 3.98
C GLY A 140 15.43 -5.82 3.77
N GLY A 141 14.70 -4.81 3.28
CA GLY A 141 15.25 -3.48 3.00
C GLY A 141 15.33 -2.59 4.25
N TRP A 142 14.43 -2.79 5.21
CA TRP A 142 14.32 -1.96 6.42
C TRP A 142 14.13 -2.81 7.68
N ALA A 143 14.27 -2.16 8.84
CA ALA A 143 14.02 -2.74 10.15
C ALA A 143 13.42 -1.69 11.10
N PRO A 144 12.59 -2.09 12.08
CA PRO A 144 12.07 -1.18 13.09
C PRO A 144 13.17 -0.58 13.97
N SER A 145 12.90 0.62 14.49
CA SER A 145 13.75 1.30 15.46
C SER A 145 13.85 0.53 16.78
N THR A 146 15.03 0.52 17.39
CA THR A 146 15.24 0.13 18.79
C THR A 146 15.24 1.33 19.75
N VAL A 147 15.04 2.55 19.24
CA VAL A 147 15.03 3.82 19.97
C VAL A 147 13.66 4.48 19.82
N ALA A 148 13.14 5.04 20.91
CA ALA A 148 11.83 5.68 20.92
C ALA A 148 11.77 6.90 19.97
N PRO A 149 10.58 7.23 19.43
CA PRO A 149 10.35 8.50 18.76
C PRO A 149 10.82 9.69 19.60
N GLY A 150 11.49 10.64 18.94
CA GLY A 150 12.14 11.79 19.59
C GLY A 150 11.92 13.10 18.87
N ASP A 151 12.62 14.15 19.32
CA ASP A 151 12.81 15.37 18.51
C ASP A 151 13.80 15.10 17.36
N GLY A 152 13.79 16.00 16.38
CA GLY A 152 14.74 16.03 15.25
C GLY A 152 14.81 17.39 14.32
N ASN A 153 15.67 17.94 12.26
CA ASN A 153 15.87 19.04 11.21
C ASN A 153 14.95 18.94 9.98
N GLY A 154 14.65 17.73 9.52
CA GLY A 154 13.44 17.40 8.77
C GLY A 154 13.71 16.73 7.42
N LEU A 155 14.96 16.36 7.17
CA LEU A 155 15.35 15.67 5.96
C LEU A 155 14.91 14.20 6.05
N GLY A 156 13.70 13.92 5.56
CA GLY A 156 13.25 12.57 5.27
C GLY A 156 14.29 11.85 4.42
N SER A 157 14.66 10.64 4.82
CA SER A 157 15.80 9.98 4.21
C SER A 157 15.62 9.74 2.72
N LEU A 158 16.57 10.29 1.97
CA LEU A 158 16.79 10.03 0.56
C LEU A 158 17.85 8.92 0.36
N GLY A 159 18.31 8.29 1.45
CA GLY A 159 19.41 7.32 1.44
C GLY A 159 18.94 5.90 1.12
N ASP A 160 18.13 5.32 1.98
CA ASP A 160 17.91 3.87 2.00
C ASP A 160 16.73 3.40 1.13
N VAL A 161 16.90 3.64 -0.17
CA VAL A 161 16.37 2.79 -1.25
C VAL A 161 17.48 2.48 -2.26
N THR A 162 18.48 1.67 -1.87
CA THR A 162 19.44 1.11 -2.85
C THR A 162 18.78 0.22 -3.92
N LYS A 163 17.58 -0.31 -3.62
CA LYS A 163 16.67 -0.98 -4.56
C LYS A 163 15.23 -0.69 -4.15
N GLY A 164 14.59 0.27 -4.80
CA GLY A 164 13.23 0.68 -4.44
C GLY A 164 12.79 1.94 -5.17
N ILE A 165 11.60 2.40 -4.80
CA ILE A 165 10.89 3.50 -5.41
C ILE A 165 10.33 4.42 -4.32
N GLN A 166 10.43 5.73 -4.52
CA GLN A 166 9.83 6.75 -3.66
C GLN A 166 8.70 7.48 -4.40
N PHE A 167 7.60 7.69 -3.68
CA PHE A 167 6.45 8.52 -4.02
C PHE A 167 6.30 9.64 -3.00
N LYS A 168 5.83 10.82 -3.42
CA LYS A 168 5.56 11.96 -2.53
C LYS A 168 4.46 12.86 -3.06
N THR A 169 3.63 13.43 -2.19
CA THR A 169 2.77 14.57 -2.55
C THR A 169 3.59 15.87 -2.51
N SER A 170 3.01 16.96 -3.02
CA SER A 170 3.59 18.30 -2.84
C SER A 170 3.49 18.75 -1.38
N ALA A 171 4.61 19.24 -0.85
CA ALA A 171 4.67 20.04 0.40
C ALA A 171 3.78 21.31 0.38
N TYR A 172 3.19 21.64 -0.77
CA TYR A 172 2.50 22.89 -1.04
C TYR A 172 1.01 22.73 -1.39
N ASN A 173 0.43 21.53 -1.24
CA ASN A 173 -1.01 21.34 -1.33
C ASN A 173 -1.73 22.13 -0.22
N SER A 174 -2.81 22.83 -0.58
CA SER A 174 -3.61 23.62 0.35
C SER A 174 -4.78 22.80 0.91
N ALA A 175 -5.35 23.24 2.05
CA ALA A 175 -6.60 22.71 2.60
C ALA A 175 -7.70 22.59 1.51
N SER A 176 -7.89 23.63 0.69
CA SER A 176 -8.87 23.66 -0.39
C SER A 176 -8.57 22.66 -1.52
N PHE A 177 -7.29 22.35 -1.80
CA PHE A 177 -6.94 21.26 -2.72
C PHE A 177 -7.37 19.93 -2.13
N TRP A 178 -6.92 19.60 -0.91
CA TRP A 178 -7.25 18.33 -0.24
C TRP A 178 -8.76 18.11 -0.13
N GLN A 179 -9.51 19.15 0.27
CA GLN A 179 -10.97 19.14 0.38
C GLN A 179 -11.65 18.88 -0.98
N SER A 180 -11.32 19.64 -2.03
CA SER A 180 -11.98 19.54 -3.34
C SER A 180 -11.67 18.26 -4.14
N THR A 181 -10.66 17.50 -3.70
CA THR A 181 -10.21 16.23 -4.30
C THR A 181 -10.40 15.03 -3.37
N SER A 182 -11.00 15.22 -2.20
CA SER A 182 -11.30 14.16 -1.23
C SER A 182 -12.18 13.07 -1.85
N GLY A 183 -11.88 11.80 -1.55
CA GLY A 183 -12.60 10.62 -2.08
C GLY A 183 -12.46 10.41 -3.59
N GLN A 184 -11.46 11.03 -4.24
CA GLN A 184 -11.21 10.90 -5.68
C GLN A 184 -9.81 10.33 -5.93
N LEU A 185 -9.71 9.40 -6.89
CA LEU A 185 -8.45 8.73 -7.23
C LEU A 185 -7.56 9.65 -8.08
N GLN A 186 -6.56 10.26 -7.45
CA GLN A 186 -5.65 11.20 -8.11
C GLN A 186 -4.46 10.49 -8.76
N SER A 187 -3.99 11.02 -9.89
CA SER A 187 -2.62 10.79 -10.36
C SER A 187 -1.63 11.56 -9.48
N LEU A 188 -0.35 11.19 -9.50
CA LEU A 188 0.69 12.02 -8.90
C LEU A 188 0.71 13.39 -9.59
N GLU A 189 0.83 14.45 -8.80
CA GLU A 189 0.72 15.85 -9.28
C GLU A 189 1.81 16.22 -10.32
N LYS A 190 2.95 15.51 -10.31
CA LYS A 190 4.11 15.73 -11.19
C LYS A 190 4.88 14.42 -11.37
N ALA A 191 5.43 14.17 -12.56
CA ALA A 191 6.29 13.01 -12.81
C ALA A 191 7.51 12.93 -11.85
N SER A 192 8.09 14.07 -11.47
CA SER A 192 9.22 14.15 -10.53
C SER A 192 8.88 13.85 -9.06
N HIS A 193 7.61 13.53 -8.77
CA HIS A 193 7.19 13.02 -7.46
C HIS A 193 7.33 11.49 -7.35
N MET A 194 7.64 10.80 -8.44
CA MET A 194 8.05 9.39 -8.45
C MET A 194 9.52 9.28 -8.83
N THR A 195 10.30 8.51 -8.06
CA THR A 195 11.72 8.26 -8.36
C THR A 195 12.09 6.82 -8.04
N ILE A 196 12.65 6.11 -9.03
CA ILE A 196 13.12 4.73 -8.91
C ILE A 196 14.64 4.74 -8.81
N SER A 197 15.20 4.03 -7.84
CA SER A 197 16.64 4.02 -7.60
C SER A 197 17.42 3.39 -8.76
N GLY A 198 18.50 4.05 -9.19
CA GLY A 198 19.32 3.62 -10.32
C GLY A 198 18.67 3.76 -11.71
N PHE A 199 17.42 4.21 -11.81
CA PHE A 199 16.68 4.31 -13.07
C PHE A 199 16.39 5.77 -13.46
N SER A 200 16.68 6.12 -14.71
CA SER A 200 16.29 7.41 -15.29
C SER A 200 15.09 7.19 -16.20
N ALA A 201 13.97 7.86 -15.91
CA ALA A 201 12.71 7.64 -16.61
C ALA A 201 12.77 7.91 -18.13
N GLY A 202 13.71 8.73 -18.62
CA GLY A 202 13.92 8.94 -20.06
C GLY A 202 12.74 9.55 -20.82
N GLY A 203 11.72 10.05 -20.13
CA GLY A 203 10.44 10.49 -20.72
C GLY A 203 9.30 9.48 -20.58
N GLN A 204 9.52 8.30 -20.01
CA GLN A 204 8.46 7.35 -19.69
C GLN A 204 7.51 7.93 -18.62
N PRO A 205 6.19 7.73 -18.76
CA PRO A 205 5.16 8.24 -17.85
C PRO A 205 5.05 7.38 -16.58
N ILE A 206 6.17 7.15 -15.88
CA ILE A 206 6.23 6.22 -14.75
C ILE A 206 5.21 6.56 -13.66
N ASP A 207 4.93 7.86 -13.45
CA ASP A 207 3.92 8.36 -12.50
C ASP A 207 2.53 7.78 -12.71
N LYS A 208 2.22 7.28 -13.91
CA LYS A 208 0.97 6.60 -14.21
C LYS A 208 0.88 5.18 -13.64
N ALA A 209 1.98 4.58 -13.20
CA ALA A 209 1.97 3.33 -12.44
C ALA A 209 1.47 3.52 -10.98
N ALA A 210 1.26 4.76 -10.51
CA ALA A 210 0.72 5.01 -9.18
C ALA A 210 -0.51 5.93 -9.15
N ARG A 211 -1.34 5.75 -8.11
CA ARG A 211 -2.48 6.60 -7.79
C ARG A 211 -2.53 6.85 -6.29
N MET A 212 -3.23 7.88 -5.87
CA MET A 212 -3.42 8.20 -4.45
C MET A 212 -4.86 8.67 -4.19
N MET A 213 -5.42 8.30 -3.04
CA MET A 213 -6.71 8.79 -2.54
C MET A 213 -6.56 9.26 -1.08
N TRP A 214 -7.48 10.10 -0.62
CA TRP A 214 -7.54 10.59 0.75
C TRP A 214 -8.96 11.00 1.14
N VAL A 215 -9.24 10.98 2.44
CA VAL A 215 -10.41 11.62 3.04
C VAL A 215 -9.95 12.89 3.73
N TYR A 216 -10.58 14.02 3.42
CA TYR A 216 -10.35 15.30 4.10
C TYR A 216 -11.42 15.53 5.17
N ASP A 217 -10.96 15.86 6.39
CA ASP A 217 -11.80 16.12 7.55
C ASP A 217 -11.87 17.65 7.77
N GLU A 218 -13.04 18.23 7.52
CA GLU A 218 -13.24 19.69 7.56
C GLU A 218 -13.19 20.26 9.00
N ASP A 219 -13.64 19.50 10.00
CA ASP A 219 -13.62 19.90 11.41
C ASP A 219 -12.19 19.91 11.96
N LYS A 220 -11.34 18.97 11.51
CA LYS A 220 -9.91 18.92 11.84
C LYS A 220 -9.07 19.88 10.99
N GLY A 221 -9.47 20.12 9.74
CA GLY A 221 -8.74 20.95 8.78
C GLY A 221 -7.56 20.24 8.08
N TYR A 222 -7.57 18.91 8.02
CA TYR A 222 -6.53 18.09 7.39
C TYR A 222 -7.06 16.74 6.88
N ILE A 223 -6.24 16.00 6.12
CA ILE A 223 -6.59 14.65 5.62
C ILE A 223 -6.65 13.65 6.79
N SER A 224 -7.82 13.07 7.09
CA SER A 224 -7.98 12.11 8.19
C SER A 224 -7.38 10.74 7.87
N SER A 225 -7.43 10.35 6.60
CA SER A 225 -6.86 9.10 6.09
C SER A 225 -6.37 9.29 4.66
N TRP A 226 -5.44 8.43 4.24
CA TRP A 226 -4.90 8.43 2.89
C TRP A 226 -4.47 7.03 2.46
N GLU A 227 -4.42 6.80 1.15
CA GLU A 227 -4.02 5.56 0.52
C GLU A 227 -3.19 5.84 -0.72
N LEU A 228 -2.12 5.08 -0.94
CA LEU A 228 -1.30 5.15 -2.14
C LEU A 228 -1.18 3.75 -2.73
N LEU A 229 -1.47 3.66 -4.03
CA LEU A 229 -1.59 2.43 -4.80
C LEU A 229 -0.56 2.43 -5.92
N LEU A 230 0.12 1.31 -6.10
CA LEU A 230 1.14 1.07 -7.11
C LEU A 230 0.77 -0.17 -7.92
N ASN A 231 0.42 0.03 -9.19
CA ASN A 231 0.23 -1.04 -10.17
C ASN A 231 1.60 -1.59 -10.58
N LEU A 232 1.95 -2.76 -10.05
CA LEU A 232 3.20 -3.45 -10.32
C LEU A 232 3.25 -4.04 -11.74
N THR A 233 2.12 -4.38 -12.36
CA THR A 233 2.12 -4.82 -13.78
C THR A 233 2.59 -3.67 -14.66
N LEU A 234 1.89 -2.53 -14.61
CA LEU A 234 2.22 -1.36 -15.42
C LEU A 234 3.61 -0.82 -15.08
N LEU A 235 4.05 -0.89 -13.82
CA LEU A 235 5.42 -0.55 -13.45
C LEU A 235 6.43 -1.46 -14.19
N HIS A 236 6.22 -2.78 -14.20
CA HIS A 236 7.09 -3.74 -14.87
C HIS A 236 7.12 -3.52 -16.39
N GLU A 237 5.99 -3.20 -17.01
CA GLU A 237 5.95 -2.85 -18.44
C GLU A 237 6.71 -1.55 -18.77
N LEU A 238 6.62 -0.53 -17.91
CA LEU A 238 7.26 0.78 -18.12
C LEU A 238 8.77 0.79 -17.82
N VAL A 239 9.27 -0.03 -16.89
CA VAL A 239 10.68 0.00 -16.44
C VAL A 239 11.41 -1.35 -16.46
N GLY A 240 10.74 -2.44 -16.81
CA GLY A 240 11.30 -3.78 -16.85
C GLY A 240 11.82 -4.24 -15.49
N SER A 241 12.97 -4.91 -15.49
CA SER A 241 13.62 -5.46 -14.30
C SER A 241 14.04 -4.42 -13.24
N ALA A 242 13.89 -3.12 -13.50
CA ALA A 242 14.01 -2.10 -12.45
C ALA A 242 12.83 -2.14 -11.44
N ALA A 243 11.74 -2.84 -11.77
CA ALA A 243 10.61 -3.12 -10.88
C ALA A 243 10.76 -4.43 -10.08
N ASP A 244 11.77 -5.27 -10.35
CA ASP A 244 11.86 -6.63 -9.80
C ASP A 244 11.93 -6.63 -8.26
N GLY A 245 10.91 -7.20 -7.63
CA GLY A 245 10.82 -7.35 -6.18
C GLY A 245 10.34 -6.11 -5.41
N ILE A 246 9.99 -5.01 -6.10
CA ILE A 246 9.36 -3.85 -5.48
C ILE A 246 7.98 -4.23 -4.91
N GLY A 247 7.65 -3.70 -3.74
CA GLY A 247 6.31 -3.85 -3.14
C GLY A 247 6.18 -5.00 -2.15
N ALA A 248 7.28 -5.65 -1.76
CA ALA A 248 7.29 -6.61 -0.65
C ALA A 248 7.31 -5.92 0.72
N GLU A 249 7.88 -4.71 0.79
CA GLU A 249 7.90 -3.86 1.98
C GLU A 249 7.67 -2.41 1.58
N ALA A 250 7.19 -1.60 2.53
CA ALA A 250 7.03 -0.17 2.38
C ALA A 250 7.42 0.60 3.66
N ILE A 251 7.79 1.85 3.47
CA ILE A 251 7.80 2.89 4.51
C ILE A 251 6.72 3.91 4.15
N LEU A 252 5.76 4.10 5.04
CA LEU A 252 4.80 5.21 5.00
C LEU A 252 5.40 6.37 5.78
N THR A 253 5.42 7.55 5.19
CA THR A 253 6.04 8.74 5.75
C THR A 253 5.04 9.88 5.78
N LEU A 254 4.92 10.58 6.91
CA LEU A 254 4.28 11.90 6.98
C LEU A 254 5.32 12.98 7.29
N GLN A 255 5.31 14.08 6.53
CA GLN A 255 6.21 15.22 6.75
C GLN A 255 5.45 16.54 6.93
N ASN A 256 6.05 17.48 7.67
CA ASN A 256 5.65 18.88 7.73
C ASN A 256 6.37 19.68 6.64
N GLY A 257 5.82 19.64 5.42
CA GLY A 257 6.41 20.23 4.23
C GLY A 257 7.62 19.41 3.79
N ASP A 258 8.78 20.06 3.76
CA ASP A 258 10.09 19.40 3.56
C ASP A 258 10.90 19.39 4.86
N ASN A 259 10.21 19.44 6.02
CA ASN A 259 10.80 19.37 7.35
C ASN A 259 10.27 18.16 8.16
N ALA A 260 10.10 18.32 9.48
CA ALA A 260 9.89 17.28 10.48
C ALA A 260 8.92 16.15 10.08
N TYR A 261 9.32 14.89 10.29
CA TYR A 261 8.58 13.72 9.79
C TYR A 261 8.49 12.53 10.76
N THR A 262 7.66 11.56 10.40
CA THR A 262 7.57 10.23 11.03
C THR A 262 7.52 9.17 9.93
N ASP A 263 8.30 8.10 10.08
CA ASP A 263 8.37 6.96 9.15
C ASP A 263 7.87 5.69 9.86
N ALA A 264 7.01 4.92 9.18
CA ALA A 264 6.36 3.70 9.66
C ALA A 264 6.55 2.56 8.65
N TRP A 265 7.05 1.41 9.10
CA TRP A 265 7.31 0.24 8.25
C TRP A 265 6.09 -0.68 8.14
N VAL A 266 5.85 -1.16 6.91
CA VAL A 266 4.78 -2.09 6.56
C VAL A 266 5.38 -3.21 5.72
N GLN A 267 5.24 -4.45 6.19
CA GLN A 267 5.62 -5.63 5.42
C GLN A 267 4.41 -6.16 4.64
N ILE A 268 4.43 -6.01 3.33
CA ILE A 268 3.30 -6.35 2.46
C ILE A 268 3.38 -7.84 2.10
N ALA A 269 2.31 -8.59 2.36
CA ALA A 269 2.23 -9.99 1.94
C ALA A 269 2.25 -10.08 0.41
N ALA A 270 3.36 -10.55 -0.16
CA ALA A 270 3.57 -10.55 -1.61
C ALA A 270 2.50 -11.36 -2.36
N VAL A 271 1.73 -10.70 -3.22
CA VAL A 271 0.86 -11.38 -4.19
C VAL A 271 1.73 -12.20 -5.14
N PRO A 272 1.44 -13.51 -5.32
CA PRO A 272 2.08 -14.29 -6.36
C PRO A 272 1.75 -13.70 -7.73
N LEU A 273 2.76 -13.17 -8.44
CA LEU A 273 2.58 -12.55 -9.75
C LEU A 273 1.72 -13.45 -10.68
N PRO A 274 0.71 -12.91 -11.41
CA PRO A 274 -0.31 -13.72 -12.10
C PRO A 274 0.24 -14.83 -13.00
N GLY A 275 1.40 -14.65 -13.62
CA GLY A 275 2.08 -15.68 -14.41
C GLY A 275 2.38 -16.97 -13.64
N ALA A 276 2.71 -16.89 -12.35
CA ALA A 276 2.93 -18.07 -11.50
C ALA A 276 1.62 -18.82 -11.20
N VAL A 277 0.53 -18.07 -10.95
CA VAL A 277 -0.81 -18.62 -10.73
C VAL A 277 -1.33 -19.29 -12.01
N TRP A 278 -1.13 -18.67 -13.17
CA TRP A 278 -1.46 -19.24 -14.48
C TRP A 278 -0.66 -20.51 -14.80
N LEU A 279 0.64 -20.55 -14.48
CA LEU A 279 1.46 -21.76 -14.65
C LEU A 279 0.94 -22.92 -13.79
N LEU A 280 0.64 -22.67 -12.52
CA LEU A 280 0.14 -23.69 -11.59
C LEU A 280 -1.27 -24.16 -11.98
N GLY A 281 -2.18 -23.25 -12.30
CA GLY A 281 -3.55 -23.57 -12.73
C GLY A 281 -3.59 -24.38 -14.03
N SER A 282 -2.80 -23.98 -15.04
CA SER A 282 -2.71 -24.70 -16.31
C SER A 282 -2.03 -26.07 -16.17
N ALA A 283 -0.97 -26.19 -15.35
CA ALA A 283 -0.34 -27.47 -15.06
C ALA A 283 -1.29 -28.46 -14.36
N LEU A 284 -2.07 -28.00 -13.38
CA LEU A 284 -3.10 -28.81 -12.71
C LEU A 284 -4.22 -29.24 -13.68
N GLY A 285 -4.69 -28.32 -14.52
CA GLY A 285 -5.68 -28.62 -15.58
C GLY A 285 -5.19 -29.69 -16.56
N LEU A 286 -3.95 -29.57 -17.04
CA LEU A 286 -3.33 -30.53 -17.94
C LEU A 286 -3.14 -31.91 -17.29
N MET A 287 -2.69 -31.97 -16.03
CA MET A 287 -2.59 -33.25 -15.29
C MET A 287 -3.95 -33.93 -15.12
N GLY A 288 -5.03 -33.18 -14.92
CA GLY A 288 -6.41 -33.71 -14.90
C GLY A 288 -6.82 -34.37 -16.22
N ILE A 289 -6.44 -33.75 -17.36
CA ILE A 289 -6.71 -34.29 -18.70
C ILE A 289 -5.88 -35.56 -18.98
N VAL A 290 -4.60 -35.58 -18.61
CA VAL A 290 -3.73 -36.76 -18.74
C VAL A 290 -4.30 -37.95 -17.95
N ARG A 291 -4.74 -37.72 -16.70
CA ARG A 291 -5.30 -38.78 -15.85
C ARG A 291 -6.62 -39.35 -16.39
N ARG A 292 -7.45 -38.54 -17.08
CA ARG A 292 -8.66 -39.04 -17.77
C ARG A 292 -8.34 -39.95 -18.97
N ARG A 293 -7.25 -39.68 -19.72
CA ARG A 293 -6.85 -40.57 -20.84
C ARG A 293 -6.29 -41.90 -20.35
N SER A 294 -5.56 -41.91 -19.24
CA SER A 294 -5.03 -43.13 -18.61
C SER A 294 -6.11 -44.13 -18.17
N LEU A 295 -7.31 -43.66 -17.82
CA LEU A 295 -8.43 -44.49 -17.35
C LEU A 295 -9.42 -44.91 -18.45
N ALA A 296 -9.13 -44.59 -19.71
CA ALA A 296 -9.96 -44.93 -20.87
C ALA A 296 -9.31 -45.97 -21.81
N MET A 297 -8.26 -46.66 -21.32
CA MET A 297 -7.44 -47.64 -22.07
C MET A 297 -7.11 -48.89 -21.23
N GLY A 298 -7.97 -49.25 -20.27
CA GLY A 298 -7.87 -50.45 -19.43
C GLY A 298 -9.25 -51.06 -19.20
#